data_AF-A0A6I3L163-F1
#
_entry.id   AF-A0A6I3L163-F1
#
_cell.length_a   1.000
_cell.length_b   1.000
_cell.length_c   1.000
_cell.angle_alpha   90.00
_cell.angle_beta   90.00
_cell.angle_gamma   90.00
#
_symmetry.space_group_name_H-M   'P 1'
#
loop_
_entity.id
_entity.type
_entity.pdbx_description
1 polymer ?
#
loop_
_entity_poly.entity_id
_entity_poly.type
_entity_poly.pdbx_seq_one_letter_code
_entity_poly.pdbx_strand_id
1 'polypeptide(L)'
;MTGTPPSAPYDPPGDRPVAGGGEPYPPRAGQHQNPEPAPVSAASEPGPVHGRHQMPGLAGYPQFDGPGAAQYGSEAVAPPPAFTPPPGAPRPPAGHSGGQLPPGPMPPGNPPPPGGFPPEAMPPTAGPPPTEPVRQQPYTPPRETLDVGAALTYGWDRFRLNPIPWVSMVLIGMISWLVVTLLVRIVDVRSLSAVVLLFAVASLVVWLLQAAMIRGALYETDGTPPDFPAFFGFVNAGNVLITALIVFALSFVAAIACLFPAVIVGVLCMFALHFVIDQDQNPIAAIQSSVRLVIANALHVSLLALAVLLITAIGTLFCGLGLLIAGPVTAISTTYAYRTLTGRLIVPV
;
A
#
# COMPACT_ATOMS: atom_id res chain seq x y z
N MET A 1 -3.82 -50.07 56.41
CA MET A 1 -4.98 -50.69 57.08
C MET A 1 -5.36 -49.75 58.23
N THR A 2 -6.26 -48.78 57.98
CA THR A 2 -7.74 -48.84 58.08
C THR A 2 -8.26 -48.80 59.51
N GLY A 3 -9.02 -47.76 59.87
CA GLY A 3 -9.73 -47.66 61.16
C GLY A 3 -10.09 -46.22 61.58
N THR A 4 -11.21 -45.68 61.09
CA THR A 4 -11.92 -44.54 61.70
C THR A 4 -12.57 -44.94 63.02
N PRO A 5 -12.90 -43.97 63.91
CA PRO A 5 -14.30 -43.80 64.36
C PRO A 5 -14.67 -42.29 64.55
N PRO A 6 -15.77 -41.83 65.22
CA PRO A 6 -16.90 -41.29 64.45
C PRO A 6 -17.64 -40.02 64.99
N SER A 7 -18.46 -39.42 64.11
CA SER A 7 -19.79 -38.77 64.32
C SER A 7 -20.06 -37.59 65.30
N ALA A 8 -20.95 -36.69 64.80
CA ALA A 8 -22.01 -35.88 65.47
C ALA A 8 -21.76 -34.36 65.70
N PRO A 9 -22.81 -33.48 65.72
CA PRO A 9 -24.17 -33.57 65.15
C PRO A 9 -24.76 -32.27 64.50
N TYR A 10 -26.06 -32.36 64.15
CA TYR A 10 -27.05 -31.40 63.59
C TYR A 10 -27.68 -30.50 64.72
N ASP A 11 -28.57 -29.49 64.58
CA ASP A 11 -29.44 -29.01 63.48
C ASP A 11 -29.80 -27.45 63.54
N PRO A 12 -31.04 -26.88 63.78
CA PRO A 12 -31.42 -25.49 63.39
C PRO A 12 -31.94 -24.64 64.61
N PRO A 13 -32.98 -23.74 64.62
CA PRO A 13 -33.78 -23.00 63.59
C PRO A 13 -34.12 -21.50 63.87
N GLY A 14 -34.95 -20.88 63.00
CA GLY A 14 -35.81 -19.69 63.28
C GLY A 14 -35.23 -18.30 62.90
N ASP A 15 -35.99 -17.26 62.48
CA ASP A 15 -37.44 -17.13 62.19
C ASP A 15 -37.74 -15.92 61.23
N ARG A 16 -38.98 -15.73 60.72
CA ARG A 16 -39.43 -14.64 59.78
C ARG A 16 -40.33 -13.58 60.52
N PRO A 17 -41.20 -12.67 59.94
CA PRO A 17 -41.52 -12.23 58.53
C PRO A 17 -41.87 -10.72 58.23
N VAL A 18 -41.82 -10.33 56.94
CA VAL A 18 -42.75 -9.50 56.06
C VAL A 18 -43.60 -8.29 56.58
N ALA A 19 -43.60 -7.13 55.86
CA ALA A 19 -44.81 -6.50 55.20
C ALA A 19 -44.69 -5.02 54.67
N GLY A 20 -45.20 -4.77 53.43
CA GLY A 20 -45.81 -3.50 52.93
C GLY A 20 -44.92 -2.43 52.23
N GLY A 21 -45.30 -1.77 51.11
CA GLY A 21 -46.43 -1.96 50.16
C GLY A 21 -46.70 -0.75 49.22
N GLY A 22 -47.10 -0.98 47.95
CA GLY A 22 -47.64 -0.01 46.97
C GLY A 22 -46.63 0.92 46.25
N GLU A 23 -46.83 1.42 45.02
CA GLU A 23 -47.87 1.26 43.97
C GLU A 23 -47.26 1.65 42.57
N PRO A 24 -47.81 1.21 41.42
CA PRO A 24 -47.29 1.51 40.07
C PRO A 24 -48.17 2.49 39.25
N TYR A 25 -47.64 3.30 38.33
CA TYR A 25 -48.45 3.97 37.28
C TYR A 25 -47.67 4.28 35.96
N PRO A 26 -48.33 4.35 34.77
CA PRO A 26 -47.64 4.22 33.46
C PRO A 26 -47.82 5.47 32.53
N PRO A 27 -47.94 5.40 31.17
CA PRO A 27 -47.02 6.10 30.26
C PRO A 27 -47.61 7.31 29.49
N ARG A 28 -46.75 8.19 28.93
CA ARG A 28 -47.14 9.08 27.81
C ARG A 28 -45.95 9.57 26.97
N ALA A 29 -46.21 9.81 25.69
CA ALA A 29 -45.24 10.34 24.71
C ALA A 29 -45.45 11.85 24.43
N GLY A 30 -44.39 12.55 23.99
CA GLY A 30 -44.52 13.88 23.38
C GLY A 30 -43.27 14.78 23.37
N GLN A 31 -42.73 15.01 22.16
CA GLN A 31 -42.10 16.24 21.65
C GLN A 31 -40.74 16.78 22.18
N HIS A 32 -39.81 16.86 21.21
CA HIS A 32 -38.83 17.92 20.90
C HIS A 32 -38.15 18.76 22.01
N GLN A 33 -36.81 18.78 21.98
CA GLN A 33 -36.05 20.00 21.68
C GLN A 33 -34.62 19.71 21.22
N ASN A 34 -34.11 20.57 20.33
CA ASN A 34 -32.82 20.47 19.64
C ASN A 34 -31.82 21.45 20.30
N PRO A 35 -30.52 21.13 20.49
CA PRO A 35 -29.56 22.10 21.04
C PRO A 35 -29.18 23.16 20.00
N GLU A 36 -29.40 24.44 20.33
CA GLU A 36 -29.02 25.60 19.51
C GLU A 36 -27.54 25.99 19.75
N PRO A 37 -26.79 26.53 18.75
CA PRO A 37 -25.34 26.66 18.84
C PRO A 37 -24.84 27.93 19.57
N ALA A 38 -23.58 27.87 20.03
CA ALA A 38 -22.90 28.96 20.73
C ALA A 38 -22.59 30.19 19.84
N PRO A 39 -22.51 31.41 20.43
CA PRO A 39 -22.52 32.66 19.66
C PRO A 39 -21.17 33.08 19.06
N VAL A 40 -21.26 33.93 18.04
CA VAL A 40 -20.13 34.46 17.26
C VAL A 40 -19.59 35.76 17.89
N SER A 41 -18.27 35.95 17.89
CA SER A 41 -17.61 37.26 17.96
C SER A 41 -16.21 37.19 17.33
N ALA A 42 -15.69 38.31 16.82
CA ALA A 42 -14.76 38.33 15.68
C ALA A 42 -13.44 39.11 15.90
N ALA A 43 -12.60 39.07 14.84
CA ALA A 43 -11.44 39.92 14.53
C ALA A 43 -10.02 39.47 14.99
N SER A 44 -9.24 38.99 14.01
CA SER A 44 -7.89 39.44 13.56
C SER A 44 -6.76 39.69 14.59
N GLU A 45 -5.46 39.39 14.35
CA GLU A 45 -4.66 39.50 13.11
C GLU A 45 -3.40 38.54 13.13
N PRO A 46 -2.32 38.64 12.31
CA PRO A 46 -1.94 37.54 11.39
C PRO A 46 -0.60 36.80 11.66
N GLY A 47 -0.45 35.62 11.03
CA GLY A 47 0.79 34.83 10.98
C GLY A 47 1.29 34.56 9.53
N PRO A 48 2.56 34.18 9.32
CA PRO A 48 3.25 34.36 8.04
C PRO A 48 2.88 33.36 6.92
N VAL A 49 3.03 33.84 5.68
CA VAL A 49 2.72 33.13 4.43
C VAL A 49 3.88 32.22 4.00
N HIS A 50 3.62 30.93 3.80
CA HIS A 50 4.50 30.03 3.05
C HIS A 50 3.76 29.31 1.91
N GLY A 51 4.51 28.95 0.87
CA GLY A 51 3.98 28.81 -0.50
C GLY A 51 3.08 27.60 -0.74
N ARG A 52 2.04 27.81 -1.56
CA ARG A 52 1.31 26.72 -2.23
C ARG A 52 2.13 26.22 -3.42
N HIS A 53 2.60 24.98 -3.36
CA HIS A 53 3.03 24.26 -4.56
C HIS A 53 1.81 23.89 -5.41
N GLN A 54 1.87 24.17 -6.72
CA GLN A 54 0.82 23.81 -7.67
C GLN A 54 0.91 22.32 -8.03
N MET A 55 -0.23 21.63 -8.05
CA MET A 55 -0.33 20.26 -8.57
C MET A 55 -0.40 20.28 -10.11
N PRO A 56 0.33 19.39 -10.82
CA PRO A 56 0.13 19.16 -12.25
C PRO A 56 -1.29 18.64 -12.56
N GLY A 57 -1.84 19.04 -13.71
CA GLY A 57 -3.22 18.73 -14.09
C GLY A 57 -3.49 17.25 -14.41
N LEU A 58 -4.68 16.79 -14.05
CA LEU A 58 -5.19 15.45 -14.35
C LEU A 58 -5.41 15.25 -15.86
N ALA A 59 -4.78 14.22 -16.42
CA ALA A 59 -5.09 13.71 -17.75
C ALA A 59 -6.47 13.04 -17.77
N GLY A 60 -7.19 13.17 -18.88
CA GLY A 60 -8.59 12.74 -18.99
C GLY A 60 -8.78 11.21 -18.92
N TYR A 61 -9.79 10.79 -18.16
CA TYR A 61 -10.31 9.42 -18.19
C TYR A 61 -11.30 9.25 -19.36
N PRO A 62 -11.41 8.07 -19.99
CA PRO A 62 -12.42 7.81 -21.00
C PRO A 62 -13.82 7.81 -20.37
N GLN A 63 -14.69 8.70 -20.83
CA GLN A 63 -16.08 8.74 -20.40
C GLN A 63 -16.88 7.65 -21.13
N PHE A 64 -17.58 6.79 -20.37
CA PHE A 64 -18.28 5.63 -20.91
C PHE A 64 -19.68 6.03 -21.40
N ASP A 65 -19.91 5.94 -22.71
CA ASP A 65 -21.19 6.34 -23.31
C ASP A 65 -22.16 5.14 -23.34
N GLY A 66 -23.28 5.29 -22.64
CA GLY A 66 -24.29 4.24 -22.50
C GLY A 66 -25.53 4.75 -21.76
N PRO A 67 -26.72 4.18 -22.02
CA PRO A 67 -27.98 4.65 -21.46
C PRO A 67 -28.01 4.44 -19.93
N GLY A 68 -27.71 5.50 -19.18
CA GLY A 68 -27.58 5.50 -17.72
C GLY A 68 -26.35 6.24 -17.16
N ALA A 69 -25.45 6.76 -18.01
CA ALA A 69 -24.31 7.55 -17.54
C ALA A 69 -24.75 8.87 -16.89
N ALA A 70 -24.24 9.17 -15.68
CA ALA A 70 -24.57 10.40 -14.96
C ALA A 70 -23.81 11.61 -15.53
N GLN A 71 -24.54 12.58 -16.08
CA GLN A 71 -23.97 13.87 -16.49
C GLN A 71 -23.66 14.73 -15.24
N TYR A 72 -22.41 14.73 -14.80
CA TYR A 72 -21.91 15.70 -13.83
C TYR A 72 -21.31 16.92 -14.52
N GLY A 73 -21.92 18.10 -14.31
CA GLY A 73 -21.28 19.42 -14.42
C GLY A 73 -20.98 19.93 -15.84
N SER A 74 -21.98 20.50 -16.52
CA SER A 74 -21.78 21.28 -17.76
C SER A 74 -21.88 22.80 -17.55
N GLU A 75 -21.52 23.31 -16.37
CA GLU A 75 -21.44 24.75 -16.10
C GLU A 75 -20.05 25.31 -16.41
N ALA A 76 -20.02 26.37 -17.21
CA ALA A 76 -18.80 27.06 -17.59
C ALA A 76 -18.24 27.86 -16.40
N VAL A 77 -17.10 27.41 -15.86
CA VAL A 77 -16.36 28.16 -14.84
C VAL A 77 -15.96 29.52 -15.41
N ALA A 78 -16.29 30.59 -14.69
CA ALA A 78 -15.96 31.95 -15.11
C ALA A 78 -14.43 32.14 -15.24
N PRO A 79 -13.94 32.84 -16.27
CA PRO A 79 -12.52 33.06 -16.46
C PRO A 79 -11.95 33.89 -15.29
N PRO A 80 -10.71 33.60 -14.83
CA PRO A 80 -10.08 34.37 -13.77
C PRO A 80 -9.84 35.82 -14.21
N PRO A 81 -9.88 36.80 -13.27
CA PRO A 81 -9.65 38.19 -13.59
C PRO A 81 -8.24 38.41 -14.18
N ALA A 82 -8.15 39.30 -15.17
CA ALA A 82 -6.90 39.59 -15.86
C ALA A 82 -5.87 40.21 -14.90
N PHE A 83 -4.73 39.55 -14.75
CA PHE A 83 -3.57 40.12 -14.06
C PHE A 83 -3.03 41.33 -14.84
N THR A 84 -3.13 42.51 -14.26
CA THR A 84 -2.37 43.67 -14.70
C THR A 84 -0.92 43.51 -14.24
N PRO A 85 0.08 43.42 -15.14
CA PRO A 85 1.47 43.34 -14.71
C PRO A 85 1.93 44.68 -14.11
N PRO A 86 2.81 44.67 -13.10
CA PRO A 86 3.38 45.91 -12.55
C PRO A 86 4.22 46.65 -13.60
N PRO A 87 4.34 47.99 -13.52
CA PRO A 87 5.07 48.77 -14.51
C PRO A 87 6.57 48.40 -14.53
N GLY A 88 7.09 47.90 -15.66
CA GLY A 88 8.53 47.75 -15.89
C GLY A 88 9.02 46.42 -16.48
N ALA A 89 8.17 45.39 -16.63
CA ALA A 89 8.60 44.10 -17.18
C ALA A 89 8.71 44.10 -18.73
N PRO A 90 9.82 43.61 -19.33
CA PRO A 90 9.94 43.43 -20.77
C PRO A 90 8.97 42.37 -21.32
N ARG A 91 8.35 42.63 -22.48
CA ARG A 91 7.47 41.66 -23.17
C ARG A 91 8.28 40.73 -24.09
N PRO A 92 7.97 39.42 -24.15
CA PRO A 92 8.54 38.53 -25.17
C PRO A 92 7.92 38.81 -26.57
N PRO A 93 8.57 38.38 -27.68
CA PRO A 93 8.07 38.63 -29.02
C PRO A 93 6.78 37.85 -29.35
N ALA A 94 5.87 38.47 -30.09
CA ALA A 94 4.63 37.84 -30.52
C ALA A 94 4.88 36.82 -31.65
N GLY A 95 4.70 35.52 -31.33
CA GLY A 95 4.64 34.45 -32.33
C GLY A 95 3.43 34.64 -33.26
N HIS A 96 3.64 34.48 -34.56
CA HIS A 96 2.60 34.72 -35.57
C HIS A 96 1.62 33.54 -35.65
N SER A 97 0.41 33.70 -35.12
CA SER A 97 -0.71 32.78 -35.39
C SER A 97 -1.27 33.06 -36.80
N GLY A 98 -1.03 32.15 -37.75
CA GLY A 98 -1.45 32.31 -39.13
C GLY A 98 -2.97 32.31 -39.30
N GLY A 99 -3.54 33.47 -39.66
CA GLY A 99 -4.92 33.61 -40.11
C GLY A 99 -5.01 33.56 -41.64
N GLN A 100 -5.83 32.64 -42.16
CA GLN A 100 -6.00 32.41 -43.59
C GLN A 100 -7.06 33.37 -44.16
N LEU A 101 -6.68 34.24 -45.10
CA LEU A 101 -7.58 35.19 -45.77
C LEU A 101 -7.89 34.75 -47.22
N PRO A 102 -9.13 34.91 -47.70
CA PRO A 102 -9.50 34.52 -49.07
C PRO A 102 -9.04 35.55 -50.12
N PRO A 103 -8.72 35.15 -51.37
CA PRO A 103 -8.21 36.09 -52.38
C PRO A 103 -9.31 36.96 -53.02
N GLY A 104 -9.11 38.27 -53.01
CA GLY A 104 -9.87 39.23 -53.84
C GLY A 104 -9.22 39.47 -55.22
N PRO A 105 -9.97 39.97 -56.22
CA PRO A 105 -9.49 40.09 -57.60
C PRO A 105 -8.49 41.25 -57.83
N MET A 106 -7.56 41.04 -58.77
CA MET A 106 -6.49 41.98 -59.15
C MET A 106 -6.97 43.14 -60.06
N PRO A 107 -6.36 44.33 -59.98
CA PRO A 107 -6.31 45.32 -61.06
C PRO A 107 -5.02 45.20 -61.91
N PRO A 108 -5.06 45.46 -63.23
CA PRO A 108 -3.90 45.31 -64.13
C PRO A 108 -3.14 46.62 -64.41
N GLY A 109 -1.82 46.53 -64.64
CA GLY A 109 -1.06 47.53 -65.42
C GLY A 109 0.32 47.92 -64.89
N ASN A 110 1.40 47.38 -65.50
CA ASN A 110 2.43 48.16 -66.23
C ASN A 110 3.59 47.26 -66.74
N PRO A 111 4.21 47.56 -67.90
CA PRO A 111 5.34 46.81 -68.45
C PRO A 111 6.72 47.28 -67.89
N PRO A 112 7.79 46.46 -68.00
CA PRO A 112 9.10 46.76 -67.44
C PRO A 112 10.06 47.49 -68.42
N PRO A 113 11.06 48.25 -67.91
CA PRO A 113 12.18 48.75 -68.71
C PRO A 113 13.33 47.71 -68.84
N PRO A 114 14.16 47.73 -69.91
CA PRO A 114 15.13 46.66 -70.21
C PRO A 114 16.62 47.01 -70.02
N GLY A 115 17.45 45.98 -69.82
CA GLY A 115 18.94 46.00 -69.90
C GLY A 115 19.66 45.87 -68.55
N GLY A 116 20.83 45.21 -68.43
CA GLY A 116 21.56 44.38 -69.40
C GLY A 116 22.90 43.82 -68.87
N PHE A 117 23.15 42.52 -69.15
CA PHE A 117 24.40 41.74 -69.06
C PHE A 117 25.06 41.39 -67.69
N PRO A 118 25.79 40.24 -67.60
CA PRO A 118 26.05 39.49 -66.35
C PRO A 118 27.54 39.53 -65.89
N PRO A 119 27.96 38.83 -64.80
CA PRO A 119 28.35 37.41 -64.91
C PRO A 119 28.14 36.53 -63.65
N GLU A 120 28.61 35.27 -63.74
CA GLU A 120 28.87 34.27 -62.67
C GLU A 120 27.67 33.62 -61.94
N ALA A 121 27.39 32.38 -62.35
CA ALA A 121 26.53 31.46 -61.61
C ALA A 121 27.29 30.85 -60.42
N MET A 122 26.89 31.18 -59.19
CA MET A 122 27.31 30.44 -58.00
C MET A 122 26.69 29.03 -58.02
N PRO A 123 27.41 27.96 -57.63
CA PRO A 123 26.81 26.66 -57.45
C PRO A 123 25.78 26.73 -56.31
N PRO A 124 24.62 26.05 -56.43
CA PRO A 124 23.61 26.07 -55.38
C PRO A 124 24.17 25.48 -54.09
N THR A 125 24.12 26.23 -53.01
CA THR A 125 24.40 25.73 -51.66
C THR A 125 23.46 24.57 -51.37
N ALA A 126 24.02 23.37 -51.18
CA ALA A 126 23.23 22.21 -50.78
C ALA A 126 22.51 22.54 -49.46
N GLY A 127 21.18 22.50 -49.48
CA GLY A 127 20.39 22.63 -48.26
C GLY A 127 20.72 21.51 -47.28
N PRO A 128 20.49 21.70 -45.96
CA PRO A 128 20.63 20.61 -45.01
C PRO A 128 19.75 19.42 -45.45
N PRO A 129 20.23 18.17 -45.28
CA PRO A 129 19.48 17.01 -45.71
C PRO A 129 18.10 16.98 -45.04
N PRO A 130 17.05 16.53 -45.74
CA PRO A 130 15.72 16.45 -45.14
C PRO A 130 15.79 15.55 -43.90
N THR A 131 15.47 16.12 -42.74
CA THR A 131 15.33 15.37 -41.51
C THR A 131 14.22 14.35 -41.69
N GLU A 132 14.59 13.07 -41.77
CA GLU A 132 13.61 11.99 -41.77
C GLU A 132 12.71 12.14 -40.53
N PRO A 133 11.38 11.96 -40.67
CA PRO A 133 10.50 11.99 -39.51
C PRO A 133 10.91 10.84 -38.59
N VAL A 134 11.49 11.18 -37.44
CA VAL A 134 11.84 10.23 -36.39
C VAL A 134 10.58 9.43 -36.08
N ARG A 135 10.55 8.16 -36.52
CA ARG A 135 9.51 7.23 -36.08
C ARG A 135 9.65 7.13 -34.58
N GLN A 136 8.71 7.76 -33.87
CA GLN A 136 8.52 7.52 -32.45
C GLN A 136 8.26 6.03 -32.31
N GLN A 137 9.30 5.27 -31.94
CA GLN A 137 9.07 3.90 -31.51
C GLN A 137 8.11 3.99 -30.32
N PRO A 138 7.03 3.18 -30.28
CA PRO A 138 6.17 3.15 -29.11
C PRO A 138 7.04 2.92 -27.90
N TYR A 139 7.10 3.91 -26.99
CA TYR A 139 7.82 3.79 -25.73
C TYR A 139 7.16 2.65 -24.97
N THR A 140 7.75 1.47 -25.13
CA THR A 140 7.39 0.29 -24.39
C THR A 140 8.24 0.44 -23.13
N PRO A 141 7.66 0.81 -21.97
CA PRO A 141 8.44 0.90 -20.75
C PRO A 141 9.17 -0.45 -20.59
N PRO A 142 10.47 -0.44 -20.22
CA PRO A 142 11.18 -1.69 -19.99
C PRO A 142 10.33 -2.55 -19.06
N ARG A 143 10.06 -3.80 -19.46
CA ARG A 143 9.50 -4.77 -18.52
C ARG A 143 10.55 -4.90 -17.43
N GLU A 144 10.31 -4.28 -16.28
CA GLU A 144 11.25 -4.21 -15.19
C GLU A 144 11.37 -5.62 -14.60
N THR A 145 12.30 -6.39 -15.18
CA THR A 145 12.58 -7.77 -14.76
C THR A 145 13.10 -7.71 -13.34
N LEU A 146 12.40 -8.35 -12.41
CA LEU A 146 12.74 -8.36 -11.00
C LEU A 146 14.19 -8.81 -10.79
N ASP A 147 15.06 -7.86 -10.44
CA ASP A 147 16.38 -8.15 -9.91
C ASP A 147 16.28 -8.40 -8.39
N VAL A 148 16.73 -9.58 -7.98
CA VAL A 148 16.79 -9.99 -6.57
C VAL A 148 17.85 -9.17 -5.82
N GLY A 149 18.94 -8.78 -6.48
CA GLY A 149 19.97 -7.92 -5.90
C GLY A 149 19.44 -6.54 -5.55
N ALA A 150 18.77 -5.88 -6.50
CA ALA A 150 18.06 -4.62 -6.27
C ALA A 150 17.02 -4.73 -5.15
N ALA A 151 16.19 -5.78 -5.14
CA ALA A 151 15.17 -5.97 -4.11
C ALA A 151 15.76 -6.08 -2.69
N LEU A 152 16.85 -6.84 -2.53
CA LEU A 152 17.54 -6.99 -1.25
C LEU A 152 18.25 -5.71 -0.81
N THR A 153 18.89 -5.01 -1.74
CA THR A 153 19.56 -3.72 -1.49
C THR A 153 18.56 -2.66 -1.05
N TYR A 154 17.42 -2.56 -1.76
CA TYR A 154 16.32 -1.67 -1.41
C TYR A 154 15.77 -1.95 0.00
N GLY A 155 15.53 -3.22 0.34
CA GLY A 155 15.06 -3.61 1.67
C GLY A 155 16.04 -3.28 2.79
N TRP A 156 17.34 -3.37 2.51
CA TRP A 156 18.41 -3.03 3.46
C TRP A 156 18.52 -1.52 3.68
N ASP A 157 18.52 -0.73 2.61
CA ASP A 157 18.66 0.72 2.74
C ASP A 157 17.39 1.38 3.31
N ARG A 158 16.19 0.89 2.98
CA ARG A 158 14.95 1.31 3.66
C ARG A 158 14.93 0.97 5.14
N PHE A 159 15.34 -0.25 5.52
CA PHE A 159 15.42 -0.63 6.94
C PHE A 159 16.34 0.30 7.74
N ARG A 160 17.47 0.72 7.17
CA ARG A 160 18.42 1.65 7.81
C ARG A 160 17.84 3.04 8.07
N LEU A 161 16.91 3.51 7.26
CA LEU A 161 16.27 4.82 7.42
C LEU A 161 15.26 4.85 8.58
N ASN A 162 14.59 3.73 8.88
CA ASN A 162 13.57 3.66 9.93
C ASN A 162 13.61 2.35 10.75
N PRO A 163 14.73 2.01 11.43
CA PRO A 163 14.89 0.67 12.01
C PRO A 163 14.02 0.40 13.25
N ILE A 164 13.56 1.43 13.97
CA ILE A 164 12.96 1.28 15.31
C ILE A 164 11.59 0.55 15.27
N PRO A 165 10.61 0.93 14.42
CA PRO A 165 9.33 0.23 14.35
C PRO A 165 9.50 -1.22 13.87
N TRP A 166 10.40 -1.44 12.91
CA TRP A 166 10.75 -2.74 12.37
C TRP A 166 11.36 -3.69 13.41
N VAL A 167 12.37 -3.25 14.15
CA VAL A 167 12.97 -4.03 15.25
C VAL A 167 11.93 -4.32 16.34
N SER A 168 11.06 -3.35 16.63
CA SER A 168 9.99 -3.49 17.63
C SER A 168 8.97 -4.57 17.22
N MET A 169 8.58 -4.64 15.94
CA MET A 169 7.72 -5.69 15.40
C MET A 169 8.35 -7.08 15.55
N VAL A 170 9.60 -7.27 15.11
CA VAL A 170 10.29 -8.56 15.26
C VAL A 170 10.42 -8.96 16.72
N LEU A 171 10.74 -8.00 17.60
CA LEU A 171 10.89 -8.24 19.04
C LEU A 171 9.58 -8.75 19.66
N ILE A 172 8.41 -8.28 19.23
CA ILE A 172 7.10 -8.80 19.68
C ILE A 172 6.94 -10.28 19.27
N GLY A 173 7.29 -10.64 18.03
CA GLY A 173 7.27 -12.03 17.58
C GLY A 173 8.22 -12.92 18.37
N MET A 174 9.45 -12.44 18.62
CA MET A 174 10.46 -13.16 19.40
C MET A 174 10.04 -13.33 20.86
N ILE A 175 9.48 -12.30 21.50
CA ILE A 175 8.95 -12.38 22.86
C ILE A 175 7.77 -13.35 22.92
N SER A 176 6.84 -13.31 21.96
CA SER A 176 5.71 -14.25 21.89
C SER A 176 6.18 -15.71 21.83
N TRP A 177 7.18 -16.01 20.99
CA TRP A 177 7.77 -17.35 20.88
C TRP A 177 8.50 -17.78 22.17
N LEU A 178 9.27 -16.87 22.79
CA LEU A 178 9.95 -17.13 24.06
C LEU A 178 8.97 -17.37 25.21
N VAL A 179 7.88 -16.60 25.29
CA VAL A 179 6.82 -16.76 26.31
C VAL A 179 6.14 -18.12 26.17
N VAL A 180 5.77 -18.54 24.96
CA VAL A 180 5.16 -19.87 24.75
C VAL A 180 6.16 -20.99 25.08
N THR A 181 7.43 -20.85 24.68
CA THR A 181 8.49 -21.81 25.03
C THR A 181 8.67 -21.91 26.55
N LEU A 182 8.68 -20.77 27.25
CA LEU A 182 8.80 -20.70 28.71
C LEU A 182 7.58 -21.34 29.40
N LEU A 183 6.36 -21.06 28.93
CA LEU A 183 5.13 -21.67 29.47
C LEU A 183 5.13 -23.19 29.31
N VAL A 184 5.53 -23.72 28.16
CA VAL A 184 5.68 -25.17 27.93
C VAL A 184 6.66 -25.81 28.93
N ARG A 185 7.74 -25.10 29.28
CA ARG A 185 8.74 -25.55 30.26
C ARG A 185 8.25 -25.45 31.71
N ILE A 186 7.56 -24.37 32.08
CA ILE A 186 7.04 -24.16 33.45
C ILE A 186 5.91 -25.12 33.78
N VAL A 187 4.99 -25.35 32.84
CA VAL A 187 3.82 -26.22 33.02
C VAL A 187 4.16 -27.71 32.82
N ASP A 188 5.42 -28.03 32.44
CA ASP A 188 5.89 -29.38 32.10
C ASP A 188 4.94 -30.11 31.14
N VAL A 189 4.64 -29.45 30.00
CA VAL A 189 3.70 -29.96 29.01
C VAL A 189 4.34 -31.13 28.25
N ARG A 190 4.16 -32.35 28.75
CA ARG A 190 4.69 -33.58 28.15
C ARG A 190 3.85 -34.16 27.01
N SER A 191 2.61 -33.69 26.84
CA SER A 191 1.72 -34.13 25.77
C SER A 191 2.15 -33.53 24.43
N LEU A 192 2.52 -34.39 23.47
CA LEU A 192 2.92 -33.96 22.12
C LEU A 192 1.81 -33.14 21.43
N SER A 193 0.54 -33.51 21.57
CA SER A 193 -0.56 -32.77 20.96
C SER A 193 -0.75 -31.38 21.60
N ALA A 194 -0.55 -31.25 22.91
CA ALA A 194 -0.60 -29.96 23.60
C ALA A 194 0.59 -29.07 23.22
N VAL A 195 1.80 -29.64 23.12
CA VAL A 195 3.01 -28.93 22.64
C VAL A 195 2.80 -28.42 21.21
N VAL A 196 2.36 -29.29 20.29
CA VAL A 196 2.09 -28.92 18.89
C VAL A 196 1.01 -27.83 18.81
N LEU A 197 -0.07 -27.93 19.60
CA LEU A 197 -1.13 -26.92 19.62
C LEU A 197 -0.63 -25.55 20.14
N LEU A 198 0.16 -25.54 21.21
CA LEU A 198 0.75 -24.30 21.75
C LEU A 198 1.72 -23.65 20.74
N PHE A 199 2.58 -24.43 20.09
CA PHE A 199 3.46 -23.93 19.04
C PHE A 199 2.71 -23.49 17.77
N ALA A 200 1.59 -24.14 17.43
CA ALA A 200 0.73 -23.71 16.32
C ALA A 200 0.05 -22.36 16.63
N VAL A 201 -0.43 -22.15 17.85
CA VAL A 201 -0.96 -20.84 18.30
C VAL A 201 0.13 -19.76 18.28
N ALA A 202 1.34 -20.05 18.77
CA ALA A 202 2.47 -19.12 18.66
C ALA A 202 2.81 -18.76 17.21
N SER A 203 2.84 -19.78 16.34
CA SER A 203 3.13 -19.62 14.91
C SER A 203 2.05 -18.81 14.19
N LEU A 204 0.78 -18.95 14.60
CA LEU A 204 -0.32 -18.13 14.10
C LEU A 204 -0.15 -16.66 14.49
N VAL A 205 0.25 -16.36 15.74
CA VAL A 205 0.53 -14.97 16.17
C VAL A 205 1.66 -14.36 15.34
N VAL A 206 2.74 -15.11 15.08
CA VAL A 206 3.83 -14.67 14.20
C VAL A 206 3.36 -14.48 12.75
N TRP A 207 2.44 -15.32 12.26
CA TRP A 207 1.81 -15.16 10.94
C TRP A 207 0.92 -13.91 10.82
N LEU A 208 0.20 -13.54 11.88
CA LEU A 208 -0.59 -12.30 11.90
C LEU A 208 0.32 -11.07 11.99
N LEU A 209 1.41 -11.16 12.75
CA LEU A 209 2.46 -10.15 12.77
C LEU A 209 3.11 -9.97 11.38
N GLN A 210 3.31 -11.05 10.62
CA GLN A 210 3.80 -10.98 9.24
C GLN A 210 2.86 -10.16 8.33
N ALA A 211 1.54 -10.25 8.50
CA ALA A 211 0.57 -9.42 7.78
C ALA A 211 0.70 -7.93 8.14
N ALA A 212 0.93 -7.61 9.42
CA ALA A 212 1.21 -6.24 9.88
C ALA A 212 2.54 -5.71 9.29
N MET A 213 3.59 -6.54 9.27
CA MET A 213 4.87 -6.20 8.63
C MET A 213 4.75 -5.95 7.13
N ILE A 214 3.96 -6.74 6.39
CA ILE A 214 3.68 -6.50 4.97
C ILE A 214 3.03 -5.12 4.77
N ARG A 215 2.08 -4.74 5.63
CA ARG A 215 1.47 -3.41 5.58
C ARG A 215 2.47 -2.28 5.89
N GLY A 216 3.36 -2.48 6.86
CA GLY A 216 4.48 -1.55 7.10
C GLY A 216 5.41 -1.41 5.90
N ALA A 217 5.77 -2.51 5.23
CA ALA A 217 6.59 -2.48 4.02
C ALA A 217 5.89 -1.78 2.84
N LEU A 218 4.56 -1.87 2.74
CA LEU A 218 3.79 -1.13 1.74
C LEU A 218 3.90 0.38 2.00
N TYR A 219 3.68 0.86 3.23
CA TYR A 219 3.89 2.28 3.58
C TYR A 219 5.33 2.76 3.33
N GLU A 220 6.33 1.94 3.66
CA GLU A 220 7.74 2.27 3.43
C GLU A 220 8.08 2.36 1.93
N THR A 221 7.47 1.51 1.08
CA THR A 221 7.60 1.57 -0.38
C THR A 221 6.80 2.70 -1.04
N ASP A 222 5.76 3.22 -0.37
CA ASP A 222 5.07 4.47 -0.71
C ASP A 222 5.85 5.74 -0.30
N GLY A 223 6.99 5.59 0.39
CA GLY A 223 7.78 6.72 0.89
C GLY A 223 7.19 7.42 2.13
N THR A 224 6.17 6.83 2.75
CA THR A 224 5.59 7.29 4.02
C THR A 224 6.05 6.35 5.15
N PRO A 225 7.17 6.61 5.85
CA PRO A 225 7.71 5.69 6.85
C PRO A 225 6.67 5.42 7.95
N PRO A 226 6.35 4.15 8.27
CA PRO A 226 5.26 3.81 9.16
C PRO A 226 5.64 4.00 10.63
N ASP A 227 4.82 4.77 11.36
CA ASP A 227 4.81 4.72 12.83
C ASP A 227 4.34 3.35 13.34
N PHE A 228 4.72 2.96 14.55
CA PHE A 228 4.36 1.67 15.14
C PHE A 228 2.83 1.34 15.09
N PRO A 229 1.89 2.27 15.36
CA PRO A 229 0.46 2.01 15.21
C PRO A 229 0.01 1.83 13.75
N ALA A 230 0.73 2.41 12.78
CA ALA A 230 0.37 2.38 11.36
C ALA A 230 0.40 0.96 10.79
N PHE A 231 1.16 0.03 11.39
CA PHE A 231 1.17 -1.40 11.01
C PHE A 231 -0.20 -2.08 11.25
N PHE A 232 -1.01 -1.64 12.23
CA PHE A 232 -2.19 -2.38 12.71
C PHE A 232 -3.57 -1.88 12.21
N GLY A 233 -3.69 -0.62 11.75
CA GLY A 233 -4.96 -0.05 11.25
C GLY A 233 -5.45 -0.56 9.89
N PHE A 234 -5.70 -1.86 9.73
CA PHE A 234 -6.18 -2.45 8.46
C PHE A 234 -7.61 -1.99 8.09
N VAL A 235 -7.81 -1.51 6.86
CA VAL A 235 -9.14 -1.20 6.31
C VAL A 235 -9.98 -2.48 6.16
N ASN A 236 -9.36 -3.57 5.69
CA ASN A 236 -10.01 -4.86 5.48
C ASN A 236 -9.48 -5.97 6.43
N ALA A 237 -9.41 -5.66 7.72
CA ALA A 237 -8.88 -6.56 8.77
C ALA A 237 -9.43 -8.00 8.70
N GLY A 238 -10.73 -8.16 8.42
CA GLY A 238 -11.36 -9.48 8.31
C GLY A 238 -10.81 -10.32 7.15
N ASN A 239 -10.68 -9.74 5.96
CA ASN A 239 -10.10 -10.44 4.80
C ASN A 239 -8.62 -10.75 5.00
N VAL A 240 -7.86 -9.85 5.63
CA VAL A 240 -6.45 -10.09 5.99
C VAL A 240 -6.34 -11.27 6.96
N LEU A 241 -7.14 -11.29 8.02
CA LEU A 241 -7.18 -12.38 9.01
C LEU A 241 -7.57 -13.73 8.38
N ILE A 242 -8.63 -13.76 7.57
CA ILE A 242 -9.09 -15.00 6.91
C ILE A 242 -8.00 -15.51 5.94
N THR A 243 -7.33 -14.62 5.21
CA THR A 243 -6.25 -15.01 4.28
C THR A 243 -5.03 -15.53 5.03
N ALA A 244 -4.62 -14.86 6.11
CA ALA A 244 -3.53 -15.32 6.97
C ALA A 244 -3.84 -16.70 7.56
N LEU A 245 -5.07 -16.93 8.03
CA LEU A 245 -5.52 -18.23 8.55
C LEU A 245 -5.52 -19.33 7.47
N ILE A 246 -5.99 -19.05 6.26
CA ILE A 246 -5.98 -20.02 5.15
C ILE A 246 -4.54 -20.37 4.75
N VAL A 247 -3.68 -19.38 4.55
CA VAL A 247 -2.28 -19.61 4.14
C VAL A 247 -1.48 -20.27 5.27
N PHE A 248 -1.72 -19.91 6.53
CA PHE A 248 -1.17 -20.63 7.69
C PHE A 248 -1.61 -22.09 7.71
N ALA A 249 -2.90 -22.39 7.54
CA ALA A 249 -3.41 -23.75 7.53
C ALA A 249 -2.84 -24.58 6.36
N LEU A 250 -2.76 -24.00 5.16
CA LEU A 250 -2.12 -24.63 4.00
C LEU A 250 -0.64 -24.91 4.25
N SER A 251 0.10 -23.95 4.81
CA SER A 251 1.52 -24.10 5.13
C SER A 251 1.76 -25.12 6.24
N PHE A 252 0.88 -25.17 7.25
CA PHE A 252 0.95 -26.11 8.37
C PHE A 252 0.67 -27.55 7.92
N VAL A 253 -0.39 -27.76 7.12
CA VAL A 253 -0.68 -29.08 6.50
C VAL A 253 0.45 -29.52 5.57
N ALA A 254 0.99 -28.60 4.77
CA ALA A 254 2.12 -28.89 3.91
C ALA A 254 3.39 -29.26 4.72
N ALA A 255 3.66 -28.59 5.84
CA ALA A 255 4.77 -28.90 6.74
C ALA A 255 4.62 -30.27 7.43
N ILE A 256 3.40 -30.71 7.72
CA ILE A 256 3.13 -32.09 8.19
C ILE A 256 3.47 -33.11 7.09
N ALA A 257 3.21 -32.79 5.82
CA ALA A 257 3.47 -33.70 4.71
C ALA A 257 4.98 -33.88 4.44
N CYS A 258 5.75 -32.79 4.35
CA CYS A 258 7.23 -32.74 4.33
C CYS A 258 7.71 -31.27 4.18
N LEU A 259 9.00 -30.99 4.35
CA LEU A 259 9.61 -29.68 4.06
C LEU A 259 9.38 -29.23 2.61
N PHE A 260 9.50 -30.13 1.63
CA PHE A 260 9.39 -29.79 0.20
C PHE A 260 8.02 -29.19 -0.20
N PRO A 261 6.86 -29.83 0.09
CA PRO A 261 5.56 -29.22 -0.18
C PRO A 261 5.33 -27.93 0.61
N ALA A 262 5.87 -27.81 1.84
CA ALA A 262 5.76 -26.57 2.62
C ALA A 262 6.45 -25.39 1.92
N VAL A 263 7.64 -25.59 1.36
CA VAL A 263 8.34 -24.58 0.55
C VAL A 263 7.52 -24.22 -0.69
N ILE A 264 6.97 -25.19 -1.42
CA ILE A 264 6.14 -24.92 -2.61
C ILE A 264 4.92 -24.07 -2.25
N VAL A 265 4.16 -24.43 -1.21
CA VAL A 265 3.01 -23.65 -0.74
C VAL A 265 3.43 -22.25 -0.30
N GLY A 266 4.54 -22.13 0.43
CA GLY A 266 5.10 -20.84 0.85
C GLY A 266 5.44 -19.92 -0.31
N VAL A 267 6.12 -20.42 -1.35
CA VAL A 267 6.45 -19.65 -2.56
C VAL A 267 5.19 -19.25 -3.33
N LEU A 268 4.25 -20.19 -3.52
CA LEU A 268 2.99 -19.92 -4.23
C LEU A 268 2.10 -18.90 -3.53
N CYS A 269 2.11 -18.86 -2.19
CA CYS A 269 1.31 -17.95 -1.38
C CYS A 269 2.07 -16.70 -0.91
N MET A 270 3.34 -16.52 -1.33
CA MET A 270 4.25 -15.47 -0.84
C MET A 270 3.69 -14.04 -0.96
N PHE A 271 2.84 -13.80 -1.97
CA PHE A 271 2.21 -12.50 -2.24
C PHE A 271 0.72 -12.44 -1.89
N ALA A 272 0.14 -13.50 -1.31
CA ALA A 272 -1.30 -13.56 -1.06
C ALA A 272 -1.75 -12.46 -0.09
N LEU A 273 -0.98 -12.20 0.98
CA LEU A 273 -1.28 -11.10 1.91
C LEU A 273 -1.08 -9.72 1.27
N HIS A 274 -0.07 -9.55 0.41
CA HIS A 274 0.10 -8.31 -0.36
C HIS A 274 -1.14 -8.01 -1.21
N PHE A 275 -1.69 -8.98 -1.95
CA PHE A 275 -2.89 -8.78 -2.76
C PHE A 275 -4.14 -8.40 -1.96
N VAL A 276 -4.29 -8.86 -0.71
CA VAL A 276 -5.40 -8.44 0.17
C VAL A 276 -5.18 -7.03 0.70
N ILE A 277 -3.96 -6.71 1.15
CA ILE A 277 -3.66 -5.45 1.84
C ILE A 277 -3.56 -4.27 0.84
N ASP A 278 -3.06 -4.51 -0.37
CA ASP A 278 -2.74 -3.49 -1.37
C ASP A 278 -3.78 -3.38 -2.50
N GLN A 279 -4.59 -4.42 -2.70
CA GLN A 279 -5.61 -4.47 -3.77
C GLN A 279 -7.01 -4.83 -3.27
N ASP A 280 -7.22 -4.89 -1.95
CA ASP A 280 -8.49 -5.21 -1.28
C ASP A 280 -9.17 -6.49 -1.81
N GLN A 281 -8.38 -7.45 -2.31
CA GLN A 281 -8.91 -8.70 -2.86
C GLN A 281 -9.48 -9.60 -1.76
N ASN A 282 -10.57 -10.30 -2.08
CA ASN A 282 -11.11 -11.35 -1.22
C ASN A 282 -10.11 -12.52 -1.05
N PRO A 283 -10.09 -13.24 0.09
CA PRO A 283 -9.03 -14.19 0.43
C PRO A 283 -8.67 -15.22 -0.65
N ILE A 284 -9.68 -15.85 -1.25
CA ILE A 284 -9.49 -16.87 -2.29
C ILE A 284 -8.96 -16.25 -3.59
N ALA A 285 -9.43 -15.05 -3.96
CA ALA A 285 -8.95 -14.33 -5.12
C ALA A 285 -7.48 -13.90 -4.95
N ALA A 286 -7.11 -13.42 -3.77
CA ALA A 286 -5.74 -13.01 -3.45
C ALA A 286 -4.73 -14.18 -3.52
N ILE A 287 -5.11 -15.36 -3.03
CA ILE A 287 -4.30 -16.59 -3.18
C ILE A 287 -4.16 -16.98 -4.66
N GLN A 288 -5.25 -16.93 -5.44
CA GLN A 288 -5.19 -17.21 -6.88
C GLN A 288 -4.31 -16.19 -7.64
N SER A 289 -4.38 -14.91 -7.28
CA SER A 289 -3.54 -13.84 -7.83
C SER A 289 -2.07 -14.05 -7.48
N SER A 290 -1.75 -14.44 -6.25
CA SER A 290 -0.40 -14.84 -5.83
C SER A 290 0.11 -16.01 -6.67
N VAL A 291 -0.64 -17.11 -6.76
CA VAL A 291 -0.27 -18.29 -7.58
C VAL A 291 -0.01 -17.91 -9.04
N ARG A 292 -0.87 -17.09 -9.64
CA ARG A 292 -0.69 -16.63 -11.04
C ARG A 292 0.56 -15.75 -11.21
N LEU A 293 0.79 -14.81 -10.29
CA LEU A 293 1.95 -13.91 -10.32
C LEU A 293 3.28 -14.70 -10.18
N VAL A 294 3.29 -15.67 -9.27
CA VAL A 294 4.42 -16.58 -9.03
C VAL A 294 4.70 -17.45 -10.25
N ILE A 295 3.67 -18.10 -10.82
CA ILE A 295 3.85 -18.97 -12.01
C ILE A 295 4.33 -18.15 -13.22
N ALA A 296 3.77 -16.96 -13.44
CA ALA A 296 4.19 -16.08 -14.55
C ALA A 296 5.65 -15.62 -14.43
N ASN A 297 6.22 -15.59 -13.22
CA ASN A 297 7.56 -15.09 -12.93
C ASN A 297 8.43 -16.12 -12.18
N ALA A 298 8.18 -17.42 -12.43
CA ALA A 298 8.65 -18.51 -11.57
C ALA A 298 10.17 -18.48 -11.29
N LEU A 299 11.00 -18.12 -12.27
CA LEU A 299 12.45 -18.01 -12.09
C LEU A 299 12.81 -16.89 -11.11
N HIS A 300 12.40 -15.65 -11.37
CA HIS A 300 12.76 -14.50 -10.52
C HIS A 300 12.18 -14.63 -9.10
N VAL A 301 10.95 -15.12 -8.98
CA VAL A 301 10.29 -15.32 -7.68
C VAL A 301 10.92 -16.48 -6.91
N SER A 302 11.32 -17.58 -7.55
CA SER A 302 12.01 -18.68 -6.85
C SER A 302 13.43 -18.29 -6.40
N LEU A 303 14.15 -17.46 -7.18
CA LEU A 303 15.43 -16.89 -6.77
C LEU A 303 15.27 -15.94 -5.56
N LEU A 304 14.27 -15.06 -5.59
CA LEU A 304 13.94 -14.20 -4.44
C LEU A 304 13.58 -15.05 -3.21
N ALA A 305 12.70 -16.04 -3.36
CA ALA A 305 12.27 -16.88 -2.25
C ALA A 305 13.43 -17.71 -1.68
N LEU A 306 14.35 -18.19 -2.52
CA LEU A 306 15.58 -18.85 -2.07
C LEU A 306 16.48 -17.89 -1.30
N ALA A 307 16.66 -16.66 -1.78
CA ALA A 307 17.44 -15.65 -1.07
C ALA A 307 16.81 -15.29 0.29
N VAL A 308 15.50 -15.06 0.33
CA VAL A 308 14.73 -14.82 1.56
C VAL A 308 14.85 -16.00 2.53
N LEU A 309 14.73 -17.24 2.03
CA LEU A 309 14.88 -18.45 2.84
C LEU A 309 16.29 -18.56 3.46
N LEU A 310 17.34 -18.33 2.67
CA LEU A 310 18.73 -18.39 3.14
C LEU A 310 19.02 -17.26 4.15
N ILE A 311 18.61 -16.03 3.88
CA ILE A 311 18.78 -14.89 4.79
C ILE A 311 18.03 -15.14 6.11
N THR A 312 16.81 -15.67 6.04
CA THR A 312 16.02 -16.01 7.24
C THR A 312 16.65 -17.15 8.03
N ALA A 313 17.16 -18.20 7.36
CA ALA A 313 17.86 -19.32 8.00
C ALA A 313 19.18 -18.90 8.66
N ILE A 314 19.93 -17.98 8.05
CA ILE A 314 21.11 -17.36 8.68
C ILE A 314 20.66 -16.51 9.90
N GLY A 315 19.55 -15.79 9.78
CA GLY A 315 18.98 -15.01 10.87
C GLY A 315 18.54 -15.84 12.10
N THR A 316 17.99 -17.04 11.88
CA THR A 316 17.59 -17.96 12.97
C THR A 316 18.77 -18.64 13.65
N LEU A 317 19.85 -18.94 12.93
CA LEU A 317 21.05 -19.60 13.47
C LEU A 317 21.68 -18.86 14.66
N PHE A 318 21.63 -17.53 14.67
CA PHE A 318 22.07 -16.69 15.80
C PHE A 318 21.00 -16.58 16.91
N CYS A 319 20.40 -17.70 17.30
CA CYS A 319 19.30 -17.78 18.28
C CYS A 319 18.11 -16.84 17.97
N GLY A 320 17.86 -16.57 16.68
CA GLY A 320 16.83 -15.62 16.23
C GLY A 320 17.22 -14.14 16.32
N LEU A 321 18.35 -13.76 16.92
CA LEU A 321 18.78 -12.35 17.00
C LEU A 321 19.05 -11.74 15.63
N GLY A 322 19.51 -12.56 14.67
CA GLY A 322 19.70 -12.11 13.29
C GLY A 322 18.38 -11.75 12.58
N LEU A 323 17.22 -12.26 13.05
CA LEU A 323 15.91 -11.89 12.51
C LEU A 323 15.53 -10.43 12.78
N LEU A 324 16.13 -9.77 13.79
CA LEU A 324 15.90 -8.34 14.05
C LEU A 324 16.29 -7.45 12.85
N ILE A 325 17.18 -7.96 11.98
CA ILE A 325 17.60 -7.33 10.72
C ILE A 325 17.05 -8.11 9.52
N ALA A 326 17.21 -9.43 9.51
CA ALA A 326 16.79 -10.28 8.38
C ALA A 326 15.27 -10.24 8.12
N GLY A 327 14.45 -10.21 9.16
CA GLY A 327 12.99 -10.14 9.03
C GLY A 327 12.51 -8.85 8.33
N PRO A 328 12.87 -7.66 8.81
CA PRO A 328 12.52 -6.40 8.17
C PRO A 328 13.04 -6.29 6.74
N VAL A 329 14.32 -6.61 6.52
CA VAL A 329 14.94 -6.54 5.18
C VAL A 329 14.20 -7.45 4.20
N THR A 330 13.93 -8.71 4.56
CA THR A 330 13.22 -9.64 3.68
C THR A 330 11.74 -9.27 3.48
N ALA A 331 11.07 -8.69 4.48
CA ALA A 331 9.70 -8.20 4.35
C ALA A 331 9.60 -7.00 3.37
N ILE A 332 10.52 -6.03 3.48
CA ILE A 332 10.58 -4.90 2.55
C ILE A 332 10.98 -5.38 1.15
N SER A 333 12.00 -6.24 1.02
CA SER A 333 12.46 -6.80 -0.26
C SER A 333 11.36 -7.58 -1.00
N THR A 334 10.57 -8.38 -0.27
CA THR A 334 9.42 -9.10 -0.82
C THR A 334 8.34 -8.14 -1.32
N THR A 335 8.17 -7.01 -0.63
CA THR A 335 7.17 -5.99 -0.98
C THR A 335 7.61 -5.13 -2.16
N TYR A 336 8.89 -4.77 -2.24
CA TYR A 336 9.51 -4.19 -3.44
C TYR A 336 9.25 -5.11 -4.64
N ALA A 337 9.61 -6.40 -4.53
CA ALA A 337 9.42 -7.37 -5.60
C ALA A 337 7.96 -7.52 -6.03
N TYR A 338 7.04 -7.56 -5.07
CA TYR A 338 5.60 -7.55 -5.34
C TYR A 338 5.17 -6.33 -6.15
N ARG A 339 5.64 -5.13 -5.80
CA ARG A 339 5.31 -3.89 -6.51
C ARG A 339 5.93 -3.85 -7.91
N THR A 340 7.19 -4.26 -8.09
CA THR A 340 7.83 -4.37 -9.41
C THR A 340 7.05 -5.32 -10.32
N LEU A 341 6.72 -6.53 -9.83
CA LEU A 341 5.99 -7.54 -10.60
C LEU A 341 4.52 -7.16 -10.89
N THR A 342 3.95 -6.21 -10.15
CA THR A 342 2.57 -5.70 -10.38
C THR A 342 2.53 -4.31 -11.03
N GLY A 343 3.69 -3.71 -11.34
CA GLY A 343 3.77 -2.37 -11.94
C GLY A 343 3.28 -1.22 -11.04
N ARG A 344 3.40 -1.38 -9.72
CA ARG A 344 2.97 -0.38 -8.72
C ARG A 344 4.09 0.60 -8.35
N LEU A 345 3.70 1.74 -7.78
CA LEU A 345 4.62 2.81 -7.36
C LEU A 345 5.70 2.28 -6.40
N ILE A 346 6.96 2.58 -6.66
CA ILE A 346 8.05 2.36 -5.70
C ILE A 346 8.79 3.68 -5.56
N VAL A 347 8.86 4.22 -4.35
CA VAL A 347 9.66 5.42 -4.09
C VAL A 347 11.14 5.02 -3.98
N PRO A 348 12.05 5.62 -4.78
CA PRO A 348 13.48 5.33 -4.69
C PRO A 348 14.06 5.70 -3.31
N VAL A 349 15.29 5.26 -3.05
CA VAL A 349 16.05 5.56 -1.83
C VAL A 349 17.12 6.62 -2.14
#